data_AF-A0A8S3FAU5-F1
#
_entry.id   AF-A0A8S3FAU5-F1
#
_cell.length_a   1.000
_cell.length_b   1.000
_cell.length_c   1.000
_cell.angle_alpha   90.00
_cell.angle_beta   90.00
_cell.angle_gamma   90.00
#
_symmetry.space_group_name_H-M   'P 1'
#
loop_
_entity.id
_entity.type
_entity.pdbx_description
1 polymer ?
#
loop_
_entity_poly.entity_id
_entity_poly.type
_entity_poly.pdbx_seq_one_letter_code
_entity_poly.pdbx_strand_id
1 'polypeptide(L)'
;MSLTKGDKSASKYNQEPENNDDTEINQTRPTTAASDPKSKWLPAHSDYVAGINTVETCIELVDLYAEGSVNLVIADFGNILLVPKLQAKLKVFKGFSLLKENNLSDLPCAVVACYTDNL
;
A
#
# COMPACT_ATOMS: atom_id res chain seq x y z
N MET A 1 16.81 -0.97 -80.25
CA MET A 1 15.65 -1.50 -81.03
C MET A 1 15.63 -3.02 -80.88
N SER A 2 14.74 -3.55 -80.03
CA SER A 2 14.05 -4.84 -80.18
C SER A 2 13.17 -5.07 -78.94
N LEU A 3 12.02 -5.71 -79.16
CA LEU A 3 10.85 -5.84 -78.29
C LEU A 3 10.92 -7.12 -77.44
N THR A 4 10.24 -7.14 -76.29
CA THR A 4 9.33 -8.25 -75.90
C THR A 4 8.17 -7.75 -75.03
N LYS A 5 7.01 -8.40 -75.22
CA LYS A 5 5.65 -8.09 -74.76
C LYS A 5 5.25 -8.94 -73.53
N GLY A 6 4.14 -8.54 -72.90
CA GLY A 6 3.22 -9.39 -72.11
C GLY A 6 3.39 -9.21 -70.60
N ASP A 7 2.37 -9.19 -69.73
CA ASP A 7 0.93 -9.40 -69.87
C ASP A 7 0.20 -8.79 -68.66
N LYS A 8 -1.11 -8.62 -68.80
CA LYS A 8 -2.07 -8.13 -67.79
C LYS A 8 -2.11 -9.06 -66.56
N SER A 9 -2.33 -8.51 -65.37
CA SER A 9 -3.14 -9.15 -64.31
C SER A 9 -3.54 -8.16 -63.22
N ALA A 10 -4.83 -8.17 -62.90
CA ALA A 10 -5.45 -7.42 -61.82
C ALA A 10 -5.12 -8.02 -60.46
N SER A 11 -4.99 -7.20 -59.42
CA SER A 11 -5.60 -7.53 -58.12
C SER A 11 -5.88 -6.24 -57.34
N LYS A 12 -7.12 -6.14 -56.85
CA LYS A 12 -7.54 -5.23 -55.79
C LYS A 12 -7.25 -5.91 -54.45
N TYR A 13 -7.12 -5.08 -53.42
CA TYR A 13 -7.05 -5.41 -51.98
C TYR A 13 -5.67 -5.88 -51.50
N ASN A 14 -4.99 -4.99 -50.75
CA ASN A 14 -4.64 -5.18 -49.34
C ASN A 14 -3.87 -3.93 -48.86
N GLN A 15 -4.54 -3.03 -48.13
CA GLN A 15 -3.86 -2.15 -47.18
C GLN A 15 -3.74 -2.95 -45.88
N GLU A 16 -2.51 -3.32 -45.52
CA GLU A 16 -2.19 -3.84 -44.19
C GLU A 16 -2.23 -2.68 -43.15
N PRO A 17 -2.60 -2.97 -41.89
CA PRO A 17 -2.69 -1.96 -40.84
C PRO A 17 -1.32 -1.72 -40.21
N GLU A 18 -0.79 -0.50 -40.29
CA GLU A 18 0.30 -0.08 -39.40
C GLU A 18 -0.30 0.28 -38.03
N ASN A 19 -0.32 -0.71 -37.14
CA ASN A 19 -0.50 -0.50 -35.72
C ASN A 19 0.78 0.13 -35.16
N ASN A 20 0.76 1.45 -34.92
CA ASN A 20 1.81 2.11 -34.16
C ASN A 20 1.65 1.71 -32.68
N ASP A 21 2.45 0.75 -32.25
CA ASP A 21 2.62 0.33 -30.87
C ASP A 21 3.47 1.36 -30.12
N ASP A 22 2.85 2.49 -29.79
CA ASP A 22 3.37 3.39 -28.75
C ASP A 22 2.84 2.88 -27.39
N THR A 23 3.30 1.70 -26.96
CA THR A 23 3.17 1.29 -25.57
C THR A 23 4.12 2.14 -24.71
N GLU A 24 3.68 3.36 -24.42
CA GLU A 24 4.19 4.13 -23.30
C GLU A 24 3.90 3.30 -22.03
N ILE A 25 4.97 2.72 -21.48
CA ILE A 25 4.99 2.03 -20.19
C ILE A 25 4.64 3.03 -19.08
N ASN A 26 3.36 3.34 -18.97
CA ASN A 26 2.81 4.04 -17.84
C ASN A 26 2.90 3.11 -16.63
N GLN A 27 4.01 3.21 -15.91
CA GLN A 27 4.12 2.75 -14.53
C GLN A 27 2.93 3.36 -13.77
N THR A 28 1.88 2.57 -13.57
CA THR A 28 0.72 2.96 -12.76
C THR A 28 1.20 3.19 -11.33
N ARG A 29 1.54 4.45 -11.04
CA ARG A 29 1.54 4.99 -9.70
C ARG A 29 0.22 4.58 -9.05
N PRO A 30 0.20 4.01 -7.83
CA PRO A 30 -1.07 3.76 -7.16
C PRO A 30 -1.76 5.11 -6.98
N THR A 31 -2.81 5.33 -7.75
CA THR A 31 -3.61 6.55 -7.71
C THR A 31 -4.26 6.58 -6.33
N THR A 32 -3.84 7.56 -5.54
CA THR A 32 -4.38 7.85 -4.21
C THR A 32 -5.90 7.92 -4.33
N ALA A 33 -6.64 7.39 -3.34
CA ALA A 33 -8.11 7.30 -3.32
C ALA A 33 -8.89 8.62 -3.59
N ALA A 34 -8.19 9.75 -3.76
CA ALA A 34 -8.69 11.02 -4.26
C ALA A 34 -9.18 10.99 -5.73
N SER A 35 -8.82 9.98 -6.54
CA SER A 35 -9.17 9.97 -7.97
C SER A 35 -10.47 9.25 -8.32
N ASP A 36 -11.15 8.65 -7.35
CA ASP A 36 -12.48 8.07 -7.60
C ASP A 36 -13.56 9.13 -7.34
N PRO A 37 -14.27 9.62 -8.38
CA PRO A 37 -15.30 10.64 -8.22
C PRO A 37 -16.50 10.16 -7.37
N LYS A 38 -16.57 8.88 -7.00
CA LYS A 38 -17.60 8.32 -6.10
C LYS A 38 -17.10 8.13 -4.66
N SER A 39 -15.81 8.30 -4.40
CA SER A 39 -15.25 8.14 -3.06
C SER A 39 -15.70 9.28 -2.15
N LYS A 40 -16.21 8.93 -0.98
CA LYS A 40 -16.53 9.89 0.09
C LYS A 40 -15.37 10.10 1.07
N TRP A 41 -14.26 9.39 0.87
CA TRP A 41 -13.12 9.39 1.77
C TRP A 41 -12.20 10.58 1.51
N LEU A 42 -11.85 11.32 2.57
CA LEU A 42 -10.79 12.32 2.50
C LEU A 42 -9.45 11.63 2.82
N PRO A 43 -8.50 11.55 1.88
CA PRO A 43 -7.19 11.00 2.17
C PRO A 43 -6.44 11.90 3.16
N ALA A 44 -6.23 11.41 4.38
CA ALA A 44 -5.53 12.16 5.42
C ALA A 44 -4.01 12.07 5.26
N HIS A 45 -3.48 10.85 5.19
CA HIS A 45 -2.04 10.60 5.05
C HIS A 45 -1.81 9.17 4.52
N SER A 46 -0.68 8.94 3.86
CA SER A 46 -0.27 7.61 3.40
C SER A 46 1.24 7.48 3.49
N ASP A 47 1.71 6.55 4.32
CA ASP A 47 3.12 6.24 4.52
C ASP A 47 3.40 4.78 4.17
N TYR A 48 4.07 4.56 3.03
CA TYR A 48 4.43 3.24 2.54
C TYR A 48 5.71 2.68 3.18
N VAL A 49 6.47 3.50 3.91
CA VAL A 49 7.74 3.10 4.55
C VAL A 49 7.61 2.95 6.07
N ALA A 50 6.39 3.07 6.62
CA ALA A 50 6.10 2.95 8.05
C ALA A 50 6.55 1.62 8.67
N GLY A 51 6.63 0.54 7.88
CA GLY A 51 7.17 -0.75 8.31
C GLY A 51 6.40 -1.37 9.48
N ILE A 52 5.06 -1.30 9.43
CA ILE A 52 4.16 -1.85 10.45
C ILE A 52 3.69 -3.23 9.99
N ASN A 53 4.04 -4.29 10.73
CA ASN A 53 3.58 -5.65 10.46
C ASN A 53 2.63 -6.10 11.58
N THR A 54 1.33 -6.03 11.35
CA THR A 54 0.32 -6.30 12.38
C THR A 54 -0.97 -6.85 11.79
N VAL A 55 -1.91 -7.23 12.66
CA VAL A 55 -3.30 -7.57 12.32
C VAL A 55 -4.24 -6.70 13.13
N GLU A 56 -5.50 -6.65 12.73
CA GLU A 56 -6.53 -5.81 13.35
C GLU A 56 -6.65 -5.93 14.88
N THR A 57 -6.50 -7.14 15.45
CA THR A 57 -6.61 -7.37 16.90
C THR A 57 -5.45 -6.77 17.70
N CYS A 58 -4.35 -6.42 17.03
CA CYS A 58 -3.16 -5.84 17.62
C CYS A 58 -3.10 -4.31 17.46
N ILE A 59 -4.22 -3.69 17.06
CA ILE A 59 -4.36 -2.24 16.88
C ILE A 59 -5.39 -1.73 17.88
N GLU A 60 -5.06 -0.67 18.61
CA GLU A 60 -5.95 -0.05 19.59
C GLU A 60 -5.81 1.48 19.59
N LEU A 61 -6.92 2.17 19.88
CA LEU A 61 -6.96 3.63 20.05
C LEU A 61 -7.25 3.96 21.51
N VAL A 62 -6.33 4.67 22.17
CA VAL A 62 -6.45 4.99 23.60
C VAL A 62 -5.77 6.31 23.93
N ASP A 63 -6.35 7.10 24.83
CA ASP A 63 -5.66 8.24 25.44
C ASP A 63 -4.80 7.73 26.61
N LEU A 64 -3.50 7.59 26.37
CA LEU A 64 -2.57 7.02 27.37
C LEU A 64 -2.20 8.00 28.48
N TYR A 65 -2.38 9.30 28.24
CA TYR A 65 -1.85 10.36 29.10
C TYR A 65 -2.95 11.24 29.71
N ALA A 66 -4.22 10.95 29.39
CA ALA A 66 -5.37 11.77 29.77
C ALA A 66 -5.22 13.24 29.33
N GLU A 67 -4.58 13.45 28.17
CA GLU A 67 -4.33 14.78 27.60
C GLU A 67 -5.47 15.24 26.66
N GLY A 68 -6.49 14.40 26.46
CA GLY A 68 -7.55 14.63 25.48
C GLY A 68 -7.12 14.31 24.05
N SER A 69 -5.95 13.72 23.86
CA SER A 69 -5.45 13.29 22.56
C SER A 69 -5.36 11.76 22.49
N VAL A 70 -6.01 11.16 21.50
CA VAL A 70 -5.98 9.72 21.28
C VAL A 70 -4.63 9.31 20.67
N ASN A 71 -4.01 8.29 21.24
CA ASN A 71 -2.84 7.62 20.72
C ASN A 71 -3.24 6.35 19.97
N LEU A 72 -2.51 6.05 18.90
CA LEU A 72 -2.64 4.80 18.17
C LEU A 72 -1.57 3.84 18.70
N VAL A 73 -2.01 2.73 19.30
CA VAL A 73 -1.15 1.69 19.84
C VAL A 73 -1.19 0.49 18.90
N ILE A 74 -0.03 0.02 18.47
CA ILE A 74 0.10 -1.10 17.55
C ILE A 74 1.14 -2.07 18.11
N ALA A 75 0.75 -3.33 18.24
CA ALA A 75 1.71 -4.41 18.46
C ALA A 75 2.18 -4.93 17.09
N ASP A 76 3.43 -4.64 16.78
CA ASP A 76 4.12 -5.05 15.56
C ASP A 76 4.83 -6.38 15.81
N PHE A 77 4.63 -7.34 14.91
CA PHE A 77 5.30 -8.65 14.96
C PHE A 77 6.78 -8.58 14.61
N GLY A 78 7.20 -7.47 13.98
CA GLY A 78 8.51 -7.34 13.37
C GLY A 78 8.67 -8.23 12.14
N ASN A 79 9.88 -8.27 11.59
CA ASN A 79 10.19 -9.13 10.45
C ASN A 79 10.61 -10.52 10.94
N ILE A 80 9.63 -11.41 11.08
CA ILE A 80 9.83 -12.78 11.57
C ILE A 80 10.60 -13.69 10.60
N LEU A 81 10.82 -13.27 9.35
CA LEU A 81 11.45 -14.09 8.31
C LEU A 81 12.96 -13.85 8.18
N LEU A 82 13.46 -12.68 8.58
CA LEU A 82 14.86 -12.29 8.32
C LEU A 82 15.79 -12.47 9.52
N VAL A 83 15.26 -12.70 10.73
CA VAL A 83 16.09 -12.76 11.96
C VAL A 83 15.67 -13.96 12.81
N PRO A 84 16.61 -14.77 13.33
CA PRO A 84 16.31 -15.91 14.20
C PRO A 84 15.75 -15.52 15.58
N LYS A 85 15.59 -14.22 15.85
CA LYS A 85 15.11 -13.68 17.12
C LYS A 85 13.87 -12.84 16.86
N LEU A 86 12.83 -13.10 17.65
CA LEU A 86 11.60 -12.32 17.63
C LEU A 86 11.92 -10.83 17.87
N GLN A 87 11.42 -9.97 16.98
CA GLN A 87 11.55 -8.51 17.07
C GLN A 87 10.18 -7.84 17.23
N ALA A 88 9.29 -8.49 17.97
CA ALA A 88 7.99 -7.93 18.24
C ALA A 88 8.13 -6.65 19.10
N LYS A 89 7.39 -5.61 18.74
CA LYS A 89 7.50 -4.27 19.34
C LYS A 89 6.12 -3.67 19.54
N LEU A 90 5.90 -3.04 20.68
CA LEU A 90 4.75 -2.21 20.94
C LEU A 90 5.08 -0.77 20.52
N LYS A 91 4.47 -0.31 19.44
CA LYS A 91 4.62 1.03 18.87
C LYS A 91 3.44 1.90 19.29
N VAL A 92 3.72 3.11 19.75
CA VAL A 92 2.72 4.13 20.11
C VAL A 92 2.90 5.31 19.17
N PHE A 93 1.85 5.73 18.50
CA PHE A 93 1.82 6.86 17.58
C PHE A 93 0.97 8.00 18.15
N LYS A 94 1.38 9.24 17.85
CA LYS A 94 0.62 10.47 18.11
C LYS A 94 0.61 11.29 16.82
N GLY A 95 -0.58 11.50 16.25
CA GLY A 95 -0.71 12.05 14.90
C GLY A 95 -0.08 11.13 13.85
N PHE A 96 0.85 11.67 13.04
CA PHE A 96 1.54 10.94 11.97
C PHE A 96 2.92 10.41 12.39
N SER A 97 3.30 10.55 13.66
CA SER A 97 4.65 10.25 14.13
C SER A 97 4.65 9.17 15.20
N LEU A 98 5.69 8.33 15.16
CA LEU A 98 5.98 7.36 16.21
C LEU A 98 6.42 8.11 17.48
N LEU A 99 5.67 7.95 18.55
CA LEU A 99 5.94 8.55 19.85
C LEU A 99 6.88 7.67 20.69
N LYS A 100 6.61 6.36 20.75
CA LYS A 100 7.37 5.43 21.58
C LYS A 100 7.38 4.03 20.98
N GLU A 101 8.46 3.31 21.22
CA GLU A 101 8.59 1.89 20.89
C GLU A 101 9.08 1.13 22.12
N ASN A 102 8.50 -0.04 22.37
CA ASN A 102 8.93 -0.94 23.43
C ASN A 102 9.08 -2.37 22.89
N ASN A 103 10.14 -3.08 23.26
CA ASN A 103 10.33 -4.46 22.82
C ASN A 103 9.37 -5.39 23.58
N LEU A 104 8.71 -6.28 22.85
CA LEU A 104 7.89 -7.35 23.40
C LEU A 104 8.74 -8.61 23.55
N SER A 105 8.46 -9.38 24.61
CA SER A 105 9.17 -10.63 24.87
C SER A 105 8.68 -11.78 24.00
N ASP A 106 7.44 -11.71 23.49
CA ASP A 106 6.79 -12.74 22.67
C ASP A 106 5.86 -12.11 21.61
N LEU A 107 5.33 -12.94 20.71
CA LEU A 107 4.45 -12.53 19.64
C LEU A 107 3.07 -12.14 20.22
N PRO A 108 2.61 -10.90 19.99
CA PRO A 108 1.31 -10.45 20.49
C PRO A 108 0.17 -11.16 19.75
N CYS A 109 -0.90 -11.51 20.49
CA CYS A 109 -2.15 -12.02 19.90
C CYS A 109 -3.19 -10.89 19.75
N ALA A 110 -3.29 -10.03 20.77
CA ALA A 110 -4.16 -8.85 20.76
C ALA A 110 -3.63 -7.76 21.71
N VAL A 111 -4.07 -6.52 21.48
CA VAL A 111 -3.90 -5.40 22.40
C VAL A 111 -5.28 -4.86 22.76
N VAL A 112 -5.50 -4.62 24.04
CA VAL A 112 -6.77 -4.06 24.55
C VAL A 112 -6.43 -3.00 25.60
N ALA A 113 -7.03 -1.83 25.49
CA ALA A 113 -7.01 -0.84 26.57
C ALA A 113 -8.17 -1.11 27.52
N CYS A 114 -7.91 -1.12 28.83
CA CYS A 114 -8.94 -1.26 29.85
C CYS A 114 -8.80 -0.16 30.91
N TYR A 115 -9.93 0.33 31.40
CA TYR A 115 -10.02 1.28 32.50
C TYR A 115 -10.37 0.53 33.78
N THR A 116 -9.57 0.72 34.85
CA THR A 116 -9.60 -0.16 36.03
C THR A 116 -10.11 0.48 37.31
N ASP A 117 -10.35 1.79 37.37
CA ASP A 117 -10.62 2.49 38.63
C ASP A 117 -11.99 2.20 39.27
N ASN A 118 -12.81 1.31 38.68
CA ASN A 118 -14.11 0.88 39.20
C ASN A 118 -14.24 -0.65 39.33
N LEU A 119 -13.12 -1.39 39.42
CA LEU A 119 -13.09 -2.84 39.65
C LEU A 119 -12.88 -3.19 41.13
#